data_AF-A0A5B8MR65-F1
#
_entry.id   AF-A0A5B8MR65-F1
#
_cell.length_a   1.000
_cell.length_b   1.000
_cell.length_c   1.000
_cell.angle_alpha   90.00
_cell.angle_beta   90.00
_cell.angle_gamma   90.00
#
_symmetry.space_group_name_H-M   'P 1'
#
loop_
_entity.id
_entity.type
_entity.pdbx_description
1 polymer ?
#
loop_
_entity_poly.entity_id
_entity_poly.type
_entity_poly.pdbx_seq_one_letter_code
_entity_poly.pdbx_strand_id
1 'polypeptide(L)'
;MLVEHYRRLHRIMRSPRHAWWPYGGADWNMLALWTLLINAPPREEALRACSASKVVRELNGSVRERSRSLKALFKCGFIFIMPIMGWFFLPIFSLLALMKGRRVSVVSAMRLALCRVDCFMYPIIEDWARGQGSVRVLAQAIIHFSLVDVYRMYSLFIRAAHHLIDVYNAPDHGKVQDKLTFYRMCKEIGLPCAAPLTPEDIKNLKPKDMPLFMKPSNEQEAVGAKVVEVVDDPDLQRAVDKPDEWVVQKKLRNCDFLRQYFPNNPPLCGVRITTVMTKSGPEILESWIRVGAENAMADCPFSAGGCEFAIYSETGVVWQGSDEKHMKVLDSSLEPSLTISNGAKKPIGGVKIPNWEKSLEMCKKAHREMAPEAFTIGWDVAHTPEGPFMVEANLISNVGCFMGLRYGSMAHVWPRVPLMWLDLAQWMEGKSDFPPTPPKVKVDGIKSAIKESEWLLKWATKAKDDLAKKIKRCKEKDPEKASPCLTRMETQHLLREGEVKGLGIELEALKAYLGETVQVKQSLSREPSGPVSA
;
A
#
# COMPACT_ATOMS: atom_id res chain seq x y z
N MET A 1 13.04 -0.69 25.24
CA MET A 1 11.97 -0.74 24.20
C MET A 1 10.63 -0.30 24.75
N LEU A 2 10.02 -1.00 25.73
CA LEU A 2 8.72 -0.63 26.31
C LEU A 2 8.65 0.81 26.83
N VAL A 3 9.64 1.21 27.64
CA VAL A 3 9.74 2.58 28.18
C VAL A 3 9.82 3.60 27.05
N GLU A 4 10.54 3.29 25.96
CA GLU A 4 10.66 4.18 24.81
C GLU A 4 9.36 4.26 24.02
N HIS A 5 8.64 3.15 23.87
CA HIS A 5 7.31 3.10 23.29
C HIS A 5 6.30 3.94 24.09
N TYR A 6 6.31 3.82 25.41
CA TYR A 6 5.46 4.63 26.29
C TYR A 6 5.84 6.12 26.22
N ARG A 7 7.13 6.45 26.18
CA ARG A 7 7.60 7.83 25.98
C ARG A 7 7.17 8.38 24.62
N ARG A 8 7.16 7.58 23.55
CA ARG A 8 6.61 7.97 22.24
C ARG A 8 5.12 8.27 22.37
N LEU A 9 4.32 7.33 22.85
CA LEU A 9 2.87 7.52 23.03
C LEU A 9 2.54 8.73 23.91
N HIS A 10 3.22 8.86 25.04
CA HIS A 10 3.03 9.95 25.99
C HIS A 10 3.36 11.31 25.37
N ARG A 11 4.43 11.40 24.57
CA ARG A 11 4.74 12.61 23.78
C ARG A 11 3.63 12.95 22.78
N ILE A 12 3.06 11.96 22.10
CA ILE A 12 1.94 12.16 21.16
C ILE A 12 0.72 12.73 21.89
N MET A 13 0.32 12.06 22.98
CA MET A 13 -0.88 12.41 23.74
C MET A 13 -0.77 13.75 24.47
N ARG A 14 0.43 14.13 24.93
CA ARG A 14 0.66 15.37 25.69
C ARG A 14 1.14 16.54 24.85
N SER A 15 1.40 16.36 23.55
CA SER A 15 1.85 17.46 22.69
C SER A 15 0.73 18.51 22.61
N PRO A 16 0.92 19.72 23.18
CA PRO A 16 -0.08 20.77 23.09
C PRO A 16 -0.32 21.08 21.62
N ARG A 17 -1.57 20.97 21.18
CA ARG A 17 -1.99 21.19 19.78
C ARG A 17 -1.48 20.20 18.74
N HIS A 18 -0.83 19.07 19.11
CA HIS A 18 -0.37 18.01 18.18
C HIS A 18 0.92 18.33 17.40
N ALA A 19 1.81 19.16 17.94
CA ALA A 19 3.15 19.38 17.37
C ALA A 19 4.03 18.13 17.52
N TRP A 20 3.84 17.15 16.64
CA TRP A 20 4.64 15.93 16.60
C TRP A 20 4.74 15.42 15.17
N TRP A 21 5.96 15.06 14.77
CA TRP A 21 6.27 14.63 13.42
C TRP A 21 6.97 13.27 13.40
N PRO A 22 6.32 12.23 12.86
CA PRO A 22 6.90 10.90 12.71
C PRO A 22 7.87 10.86 11.53
N TYR A 23 9.14 10.52 11.78
CA TYR A 23 10.14 10.24 10.74
C TYR A 23 10.42 8.73 10.59
N GLY A 24 9.74 7.90 11.37
CA GLY A 24 9.95 6.46 11.47
C GLY A 24 8.66 5.65 11.42
N GLY A 25 8.69 4.42 10.90
CA GLY A 25 7.48 3.60 10.79
C GLY A 25 6.83 3.25 12.14
N ALA A 26 7.62 3.16 13.21
CA ALA A 26 7.09 3.01 14.58
C ALA A 26 6.37 4.27 15.09
N ASP A 27 6.83 5.45 14.71
CA ASP A 27 6.13 6.70 15.05
C ASP A 27 4.85 6.82 14.23
N TRP A 28 4.92 6.53 12.93
CA TRP A 28 3.76 6.50 12.05
C TRP A 28 2.67 5.51 12.48
N ASN A 29 3.06 4.33 12.97
CA ASN A 29 2.12 3.39 13.56
C ASN A 29 1.31 4.04 14.71
N MET A 30 2.00 4.69 15.64
CA MET A 30 1.35 5.31 16.80
C MET A 30 0.48 6.50 16.40
N LEU A 31 0.94 7.32 15.44
CA LEU A 31 0.12 8.40 14.87
C LEU A 31 -1.14 7.84 14.22
N ALA A 32 -1.00 6.77 13.45
CA ALA A 32 -2.08 6.19 12.68
C ALA A 32 -3.18 5.62 13.59
N LEU A 33 -2.79 4.88 14.62
CA LEU A 33 -3.72 4.37 15.62
C LEU A 33 -4.45 5.51 16.32
N TRP A 34 -3.73 6.56 16.74
CA TRP A 34 -4.35 7.73 17.37
C TRP A 34 -5.33 8.44 16.44
N THR A 35 -4.93 8.66 15.19
CA THR A 35 -5.77 9.31 14.15
C THR A 35 -7.07 8.56 13.93
N LEU A 36 -7.02 7.22 13.83
CA LEU A 36 -8.21 6.40 13.65
C LEU A 36 -9.13 6.41 14.88
N LEU A 37 -8.55 6.48 16.09
CA LEU A 37 -9.30 6.50 17.35
C LEU A 37 -10.09 7.80 17.54
N ILE A 38 -9.46 8.96 17.29
CA ILE A 38 -10.11 10.26 17.50
C ILE A 38 -11.14 10.61 16.43
N ASN A 39 -11.06 9.96 15.25
CA ASN A 39 -11.95 10.19 14.11
C ASN A 39 -12.98 9.07 13.93
N ALA A 40 -13.34 8.37 15.01
CA ALA A 40 -14.42 7.39 15.03
C ALA A 40 -15.57 7.89 15.94
N PRO A 41 -16.74 8.31 15.41
CA PRO A 41 -17.14 8.22 14.00
C PRO A 41 -16.43 9.23 13.09
N PRO A 42 -16.41 8.98 11.76
CA PRO A 42 -15.92 9.96 10.79
C PRO A 42 -16.71 11.27 10.83
N ARG A 43 -16.08 12.39 10.46
CA ARG A 43 -16.78 13.67 10.28
C ARG A 43 -17.81 13.56 9.14
N GLU A 44 -18.93 14.27 9.24
CA GLU A 44 -20.00 14.22 8.22
C GLU A 44 -19.53 14.61 6.81
N GLU A 45 -18.63 15.58 6.71
CA GLU A 45 -18.06 16.05 5.44
C GLU A 45 -17.37 14.91 4.67
N ALA A 46 -16.59 14.08 5.37
CA ALA A 46 -15.94 12.91 4.78
C ALA A 46 -16.95 11.83 4.36
N LEU A 47 -18.04 11.65 5.12
CA LEU A 47 -19.11 10.71 4.75
C LEU A 47 -19.81 11.14 3.46
N ARG A 48 -20.01 12.45 3.25
CA ARG A 48 -20.65 12.99 2.05
C ARG A 48 -19.70 12.98 0.84
N ALA A 49 -18.46 13.42 1.02
CA ALA A 49 -17.52 13.62 -0.08
C ALA A 49 -16.78 12.33 -0.51
N CYS A 50 -16.67 11.34 0.39
CA CYS A 50 -15.84 10.14 0.20
C CYS A 50 -16.61 8.85 0.52
N SER A 51 -17.90 8.77 0.21
CA SER A 51 -18.74 7.59 0.50
C SER A 51 -18.21 6.30 -0.14
N ALA A 52 -17.49 6.41 -1.27
CA ALA A 52 -16.75 5.33 -1.93
C ALA A 52 -15.72 4.65 -1.02
N SER A 53 -15.10 5.45 -0.15
CA SER A 53 -13.93 5.05 0.62
C SER A 53 -14.29 3.93 1.58
N LYS A 54 -13.65 2.78 1.37
CA LYS A 54 -13.77 1.61 2.25
C LYS A 54 -13.47 1.96 3.71
N VAL A 55 -12.42 2.76 3.97
CA VAL A 55 -12.06 3.20 5.33
C VAL A 55 -13.15 4.04 5.99
N VAL A 56 -13.74 4.98 5.24
CA VAL A 56 -14.83 5.83 5.77
C VAL A 56 -16.07 4.98 6.05
N ARG A 57 -16.44 4.05 5.14
CA ARG A 57 -17.55 3.10 5.33
C ARG A 57 -17.33 2.21 6.56
N GLU A 58 -16.15 1.62 6.70
CA GLU A 58 -15.80 0.74 7.82
C GLU A 58 -15.84 1.50 9.16
N LEU A 59 -15.31 2.72 9.23
CA LEU A 59 -15.35 3.54 10.45
C LEU A 59 -16.77 4.01 10.80
N ASN A 60 -17.63 4.23 9.81
CA ASN A 60 -19.03 4.57 10.04
C ASN A 60 -19.85 3.37 10.57
N GLY A 61 -19.75 2.21 9.88
CA GLY A 61 -20.43 0.97 10.29
C GLY A 61 -19.98 0.49 11.66
N SER A 62 -18.69 0.68 11.94
CA SER A 62 -18.10 0.51 13.26
C SER A 62 -18.89 1.23 14.35
N VAL A 63 -19.26 2.50 14.22
CA VAL A 63 -19.95 3.23 15.32
C VAL A 63 -21.38 2.74 15.55
N ARG A 64 -22.09 2.32 14.50
CA ARG A 64 -23.46 1.78 14.61
C ARG A 64 -23.50 0.44 15.37
N GLU A 65 -22.42 -0.33 15.36
CA GLU A 65 -22.29 -1.60 16.08
C GLU A 65 -21.56 -1.48 17.45
N ARG A 66 -20.95 -0.32 17.77
CA ARG A 66 -19.91 -0.16 18.82
C ARG A 66 -20.32 0.61 20.08
N SER A 67 -21.21 0.02 20.88
CA SER A 67 -20.93 0.01 22.32
C SER A 67 -19.90 -1.06 22.68
N ARG A 68 -19.60 -2.02 21.79
CA ARG A 68 -18.72 -3.17 22.06
C ARG A 68 -17.26 -3.01 21.62
N SER A 69 -16.94 -2.64 20.37
CA SER A 69 -15.53 -2.57 19.95
C SER A 69 -14.79 -1.30 20.40
N LEU A 70 -15.48 -0.18 20.63
CA LEU A 70 -14.88 0.98 21.31
C LEU A 70 -14.66 0.69 22.80
N LYS A 71 -15.65 0.07 23.47
CA LYS A 71 -15.44 -0.49 24.82
C LYS A 71 -14.43 -1.62 24.83
N ALA A 72 -14.16 -2.34 23.74
CA ALA A 72 -13.11 -3.35 23.68
C ALA A 72 -11.74 -2.71 23.48
N LEU A 73 -11.60 -1.70 22.62
CA LEU A 73 -10.38 -0.90 22.54
C LEU A 73 -10.04 -0.24 23.90
N PHE A 74 -11.07 0.21 24.64
CA PHE A 74 -10.92 0.77 25.99
C PHE A 74 -10.75 -0.29 27.11
N LYS A 75 -11.52 -1.38 27.11
CA LYS A 75 -11.47 -2.49 28.10
C LYS A 75 -10.28 -3.44 27.89
N CYS A 76 -9.80 -3.60 26.65
CA CYS A 76 -8.59 -4.36 26.33
C CYS A 76 -7.30 -3.59 26.66
N GLY A 77 -7.37 -2.46 27.39
CA GLY A 77 -6.19 -1.89 28.03
C GLY A 77 -5.04 -1.64 27.06
N PHE A 78 -5.30 -0.85 26.01
CA PHE A 78 -4.38 -0.51 24.92
C PHE A 78 -2.99 -0.01 25.39
N ILE A 79 -2.88 0.43 26.64
CA ILE A 79 -1.65 0.94 27.28
C ILE A 79 -0.98 -0.09 28.22
N PHE A 80 -1.71 -1.12 28.67
CA PHE A 80 -1.25 -2.02 29.75
C PHE A 80 -1.22 -3.50 29.36
N ILE A 81 -2.13 -3.98 28.52
CA ILE A 81 -2.39 -5.42 28.36
C ILE A 81 -1.51 -6.07 27.29
N MET A 82 -1.21 -5.42 26.16
CA MET A 82 -0.39 -6.03 25.09
C MET A 82 1.05 -6.39 25.49
N PRO A 83 1.78 -5.57 26.27
CA PRO A 83 3.07 -5.98 26.80
C PRO A 83 2.99 -7.17 27.76
N ILE A 84 1.94 -7.22 28.58
CA ILE A 84 1.70 -8.26 29.59
C ILE A 84 1.26 -9.57 28.91
N MET A 85 0.32 -9.50 27.96
CA MET A 85 -0.13 -10.64 27.16
C MET A 85 0.93 -11.12 26.19
N GLY A 86 1.74 -10.20 25.65
CA GLY A 86 2.96 -10.53 24.94
C GLY A 86 3.83 -11.43 25.80
N TRP A 87 4.19 -11.00 27.02
CA TRP A 87 4.97 -11.81 27.95
C TRP A 87 4.34 -13.17 28.30
N PHE A 88 3.03 -13.23 28.53
CA PHE A 88 2.33 -14.48 28.89
C PHE A 88 2.17 -15.46 27.72
N PHE A 89 1.87 -14.98 26.51
CA PHE A 89 1.59 -15.84 25.37
C PHE A 89 2.80 -16.06 24.45
N LEU A 90 3.87 -15.26 24.54
CA LEU A 90 5.07 -15.45 23.72
C LEU A 90 5.74 -16.83 23.86
N PRO A 91 5.86 -17.41 25.06
CA PRO A 91 6.36 -18.78 25.22
C PRO A 91 5.46 -19.79 24.50
N ILE A 92 4.14 -19.63 24.62
CA ILE A 92 3.13 -20.49 23.98
C ILE A 92 3.22 -20.37 22.45
N PHE A 93 3.34 -19.16 21.90
CA PHE A 93 3.47 -18.95 20.46
C PHE A 93 4.79 -19.47 19.89
N SER A 94 5.88 -19.32 20.62
CA SER A 94 7.19 -19.85 20.23
C SER A 94 7.18 -21.38 20.24
N LEU A 95 6.51 -21.99 21.21
CA LEU A 95 6.28 -23.44 21.28
C LEU A 95 5.38 -23.93 20.13
N LEU A 96 4.28 -23.24 19.82
CA LEU A 96 3.38 -23.57 18.72
C LEU A 96 4.03 -23.42 17.35
N ALA A 97 4.92 -22.42 17.18
CA ALA A 97 5.70 -22.27 15.96
C ALA A 97 6.70 -23.42 15.80
N LEU A 98 7.42 -23.78 16.87
CA LEU A 98 8.32 -24.94 16.93
C LEU A 98 7.59 -26.25 16.59
N MET A 99 6.41 -26.48 17.16
CA MET A 99 5.57 -27.66 16.90
C MET A 99 5.12 -27.78 15.44
N LYS A 100 5.02 -26.66 14.69
CA LYS A 100 4.69 -26.65 13.26
C LYS A 100 5.92 -26.67 12.35
N GLY A 101 7.10 -26.98 12.88
CA GLY A 101 8.36 -26.98 12.13
C GLY A 101 8.83 -25.59 11.69
N ARG A 102 8.24 -24.51 12.23
CA ARG A 102 8.57 -23.13 11.86
C ARG A 102 9.35 -22.48 13.00
N ARG A 103 10.63 -22.19 12.77
CA ARG A 103 11.46 -21.48 13.74
C ARG A 103 11.13 -19.98 13.73
N VAL A 104 10.24 -19.54 14.62
CA VAL A 104 10.13 -18.11 14.95
C VAL A 104 10.98 -17.83 16.18
N SER A 105 11.91 -16.88 16.07
CA SER A 105 12.67 -16.43 17.23
C SER A 105 11.75 -15.70 18.20
N VAL A 106 11.80 -16.08 19.48
CA VAL A 106 11.09 -15.41 20.59
C VAL A 106 11.35 -13.89 20.53
N VAL A 107 12.61 -13.50 20.29
CA VAL A 107 13.03 -12.10 20.21
C VAL A 107 12.32 -11.36 19.07
N SER A 108 12.15 -12.00 17.92
CA SER A 108 11.49 -11.41 16.75
C SER A 108 9.97 -11.26 16.97
N ALA A 109 9.34 -12.23 17.62
CA ALA A 109 7.95 -12.12 18.05
C ALA A 109 7.76 -11.00 19.09
N MET A 110 8.68 -10.86 20.06
CA MET A 110 8.67 -9.76 21.04
C MET A 110 8.82 -8.41 20.36
N ARG A 111 9.75 -8.29 19.41
CA ARG A 111 9.97 -7.07 18.64
C ARG A 111 8.70 -6.66 17.88
N LEU A 112 8.02 -7.60 17.23
CA LEU A 112 6.74 -7.34 16.55
C LEU A 112 5.67 -6.85 17.55
N ALA A 113 5.47 -7.59 18.65
CA ALA A 113 4.48 -7.27 19.70
C ALA A 113 4.67 -5.87 20.31
N LEU A 114 5.93 -5.46 20.51
CA LEU A 114 6.26 -4.20 21.19
C LEU A 114 6.33 -2.98 20.25
N CYS A 115 6.57 -3.20 18.95
CA CYS A 115 6.78 -2.09 18.01
C CYS A 115 5.62 -1.91 17.01
N ARG A 116 4.80 -2.95 16.78
CA ARG A 116 3.82 -3.02 15.70
C ARG A 116 2.48 -3.60 16.13
N VAL A 117 1.85 -2.91 17.07
CA VAL A 117 0.52 -3.25 17.61
C VAL A 117 -0.53 -3.33 16.50
N ASP A 118 -0.41 -2.48 15.48
CA ASP A 118 -1.26 -2.47 14.28
C ASP A 118 -1.30 -3.81 13.54
N CYS A 119 -0.21 -4.59 13.53
CA CYS A 119 -0.18 -5.91 12.87
C CYS A 119 -1.05 -6.96 13.54
N PHE A 120 -1.43 -6.74 14.80
CA PHE A 120 -2.27 -7.66 15.57
C PHE A 120 -3.73 -7.21 15.58
N MET A 121 -3.95 -5.89 15.56
CA MET A 121 -5.29 -5.33 15.64
C MET A 121 -6.17 -5.72 14.46
N TYR A 122 -5.64 -5.69 13.23
CA TYR A 122 -6.44 -6.00 12.04
C TYR A 122 -6.94 -7.46 12.04
N PRO A 123 -6.05 -8.46 12.19
CA PRO A 123 -6.42 -9.84 12.49
C PRO A 123 -7.50 -9.98 13.56
N ILE A 124 -7.28 -9.41 14.75
CA ILE A 124 -8.19 -9.62 15.89
C ILE A 124 -9.56 -8.99 15.63
N ILE A 125 -9.61 -7.83 14.96
CA ILE A 125 -10.87 -7.16 14.60
C ILE A 125 -11.63 -7.96 13.53
N GLU A 126 -10.95 -8.40 12.47
CA GLU A 126 -11.56 -9.16 11.37
C GLU A 126 -12.01 -10.56 11.83
N ASP A 127 -11.22 -11.20 12.69
CA ASP A 127 -11.44 -12.54 13.24
C ASP A 127 -12.56 -12.55 14.29
N TRP A 128 -12.66 -11.52 15.14
CA TRP A 128 -13.80 -11.37 16.05
C TRP A 128 -15.12 -11.21 15.28
N ALA A 129 -15.10 -10.56 14.12
CA ALA A 129 -16.27 -10.47 13.25
C ALA A 129 -16.62 -11.80 12.55
N ARG A 130 -15.62 -12.69 12.35
CA ARG A 130 -15.76 -13.94 11.58
C ARG A 130 -15.78 -15.22 12.42
N GLY A 131 -15.56 -15.15 13.74
CA GLY A 131 -15.60 -16.29 14.66
C GLY A 131 -14.49 -17.33 14.45
N GLN A 132 -13.47 -17.01 13.66
CA GLN A 132 -12.23 -17.77 13.62
C GLN A 132 -11.44 -17.43 14.91
N GLY A 133 -10.58 -18.30 15.42
CA GLY A 133 -9.99 -18.11 16.76
C GLY A 133 -8.80 -17.14 16.77
N SER A 134 -8.85 -16.09 17.62
CA SER A 134 -7.87 -14.98 17.67
C SER A 134 -6.41 -15.41 17.86
N VAL A 135 -6.20 -16.53 18.52
CA VAL A 135 -4.88 -17.15 18.73
C VAL A 135 -4.26 -17.61 17.41
N ARG A 136 -5.05 -18.16 16.48
CA ARG A 136 -4.54 -18.66 15.19
C ARG A 136 -4.04 -17.51 14.33
N VAL A 137 -4.83 -16.43 14.22
CA VAL A 137 -4.46 -15.29 13.37
C VAL A 137 -3.29 -14.50 13.97
N LEU A 138 -3.22 -14.41 15.31
CA LEU A 138 -2.06 -13.86 16.01
C LEU A 138 -0.78 -14.67 15.72
N ALA A 139 -0.83 -16.00 15.79
CA ALA A 139 0.31 -16.85 15.42
C ALA A 139 0.72 -16.67 13.95
N GLN A 140 -0.26 -16.51 13.04
CA GLN A 140 0.00 -16.24 11.63
C GLN A 140 0.70 -14.89 11.42
N ALA A 141 0.22 -13.83 12.06
CA ALA A 141 0.86 -12.51 12.03
C ALA A 141 2.29 -12.57 12.56
N ILE A 142 2.54 -13.30 13.66
CA ILE A 142 3.90 -13.49 14.18
C ILE A 142 4.80 -14.21 13.17
N ILE A 143 4.34 -15.30 12.55
CA ILE A 143 5.13 -16.03 11.54
C ILE A 143 5.38 -15.15 10.30
N HIS A 144 4.33 -14.45 9.84
CA HIS A 144 4.37 -13.66 8.62
C HIS A 144 5.07 -12.31 8.83
N PHE A 145 5.17 -11.80 10.06
CA PHE A 145 5.79 -10.51 10.35
C PHE A 145 7.09 -10.55 11.19
N SER A 146 7.49 -11.68 11.76
CA SER A 146 8.72 -11.75 12.58
C SER A 146 10.02 -11.71 11.77
N LEU A 147 9.99 -12.09 10.48
CA LEU A 147 11.17 -12.13 9.61
C LEU A 147 11.34 -10.84 8.77
N VAL A 148 10.41 -9.87 8.93
CA VAL A 148 10.28 -8.56 8.24
C VAL A 148 11.26 -7.57 8.83
N ASP A 149 11.58 -6.50 8.11
CA ASP A 149 11.80 -5.24 8.79
C ASP A 149 10.50 -4.62 9.34
N VAL A 150 10.13 -5.03 10.56
CA VAL A 150 8.91 -4.55 11.24
C VAL A 150 8.94 -3.06 11.53
N TYR A 151 10.11 -2.40 11.50
CA TYR A 151 10.19 -0.96 11.75
C TYR A 151 9.70 -0.13 10.56
N ARG A 152 9.73 -0.69 9.35
CA ARG A 152 9.46 0.04 8.11
C ARG A 152 8.30 -0.49 7.30
N MET A 153 7.55 -1.45 7.84
CA MET A 153 6.35 -1.94 7.16
C MET A 153 5.22 -0.91 7.16
N TYR A 154 4.63 -0.68 5.99
CA TYR A 154 3.54 0.27 5.79
C TYR A 154 2.17 -0.41 5.86
N SER A 155 1.64 -0.54 7.08
CA SER A 155 0.43 -1.34 7.31
C SER A 155 -0.84 -0.69 6.77
N LEU A 156 -1.91 -1.47 6.71
CA LEU A 156 -3.24 -0.96 6.40
C LEU A 156 -3.70 0.15 7.39
N PHE A 157 -3.32 0.08 8.67
CA PHE A 157 -3.65 1.14 9.63
C PHE A 157 -3.00 2.48 9.26
N ILE A 158 -1.72 2.45 8.91
CA ILE A 158 -1.00 3.66 8.48
C ILE A 158 -1.61 4.19 7.18
N ARG A 159 -2.03 3.28 6.29
CA ARG A 159 -2.73 3.66 5.06
C ARG A 159 -4.07 4.33 5.32
N ALA A 160 -4.89 3.73 6.16
CA ALA A 160 -6.19 4.27 6.54
C ALA A 160 -6.07 5.63 7.24
N ALA A 161 -5.07 5.79 8.12
CA ALA A 161 -4.90 7.02 8.87
C ALA A 161 -4.51 8.21 8.01
N HIS A 162 -3.52 8.09 7.12
CA HIS A 162 -3.20 9.21 6.24
C HIS A 162 -4.34 9.45 5.25
N HIS A 163 -4.98 8.40 4.70
CA HIS A 163 -6.16 8.58 3.85
C HIS A 163 -7.25 9.44 4.53
N LEU A 164 -7.50 9.23 5.83
CA LEU A 164 -8.39 10.12 6.60
C LEU A 164 -7.87 11.55 6.69
N ILE A 165 -6.58 11.73 6.92
CA ILE A 165 -5.94 13.05 6.96
C ILE A 165 -6.13 13.74 5.60
N ASP A 166 -5.85 13.06 4.49
CA ASP A 166 -6.05 13.60 3.14
C ASP A 166 -7.51 14.06 2.96
N VAL A 167 -8.47 13.19 3.29
CA VAL A 167 -9.91 13.44 3.14
C VAL A 167 -10.37 14.62 4.00
N TYR A 168 -9.88 14.77 5.22
CA TYR A 168 -10.28 15.88 6.09
C TYR A 168 -9.67 17.22 5.69
N ASN A 169 -8.49 17.21 5.08
CA ASN A 169 -7.90 18.45 4.56
C ASN A 169 -8.51 18.86 3.22
N ALA A 170 -8.90 17.90 2.38
CA ALA A 170 -9.43 18.18 1.05
C ALA A 170 -10.53 17.19 0.64
N PRO A 171 -11.76 17.29 1.20
CA PRO A 171 -12.80 16.28 1.00
C PRO A 171 -13.10 15.95 -0.47
N ASP A 172 -13.01 16.95 -1.35
CA ASP A 172 -13.29 16.82 -2.77
C ASP A 172 -12.35 15.86 -3.52
N HIS A 173 -11.14 15.65 -3.02
CA HIS A 173 -10.18 14.73 -3.64
C HIS A 173 -10.70 13.27 -3.65
N GLY A 174 -11.60 12.92 -2.72
CA GLY A 174 -12.20 11.60 -2.61
C GLY A 174 -13.13 11.26 -3.75
N LYS A 175 -13.65 12.29 -4.42
CA LYS A 175 -14.50 12.16 -5.60
C LYS A 175 -13.75 11.51 -6.76
N VAL A 176 -12.41 11.51 -6.78
CA VAL A 176 -11.63 10.79 -7.79
C VAL A 176 -11.83 9.28 -7.75
N GLN A 177 -12.32 8.71 -6.64
CA GLN A 177 -12.70 7.29 -6.56
C GLN A 177 -14.04 6.99 -7.23
N ASP A 178 -14.94 7.98 -7.33
CA ASP A 178 -16.18 7.84 -8.08
C ASP A 178 -15.85 7.79 -9.57
N LYS A 179 -16.24 6.69 -10.22
CA LYS A 179 -15.80 6.40 -11.58
C LYS A 179 -16.32 7.41 -12.60
N LEU A 180 -17.54 7.92 -12.41
CA LEU A 180 -18.11 8.95 -13.31
C LEU A 180 -17.35 10.27 -13.18
N THR A 181 -17.04 10.69 -11.96
CA THR A 181 -16.26 11.89 -11.69
C THR A 181 -14.83 11.74 -12.20
N PHE A 182 -14.20 10.60 -11.97
CA PHE A 182 -12.88 10.27 -12.51
C PHE A 182 -12.80 10.42 -14.04
N TYR A 183 -13.78 9.87 -14.77
CA TYR A 183 -13.77 9.97 -16.24
C TYR A 183 -14.04 11.40 -16.73
N ARG A 184 -14.88 12.18 -16.04
CA ARG A 184 -15.05 13.61 -16.34
C ARG A 184 -13.73 14.36 -16.16
N MET A 185 -13.05 14.16 -15.04
CA MET A 185 -11.74 14.75 -14.77
C MET A 185 -10.71 14.33 -15.84
N CYS A 186 -10.67 13.05 -16.24
CA CYS A 186 -9.78 12.58 -17.31
C CYS A 186 -10.03 13.35 -18.61
N LYS A 187 -11.29 13.54 -19.00
CA LYS A 187 -11.67 14.28 -20.21
C LYS A 187 -11.26 15.75 -20.13
N GLU A 188 -11.50 16.40 -19.00
CA GLU A 188 -11.16 17.82 -18.76
C GLU A 188 -9.66 18.08 -18.92
N ILE A 189 -8.81 17.17 -18.41
CA ILE A 189 -7.36 17.30 -18.52
C ILE A 189 -6.74 16.60 -19.74
N GLY A 190 -7.57 16.08 -20.65
CA GLY A 190 -7.15 15.46 -21.91
C GLY A 190 -6.40 14.14 -21.75
N LEU A 191 -6.68 13.35 -20.70
CA LEU A 191 -6.15 12.01 -20.54
C LEU A 191 -7.02 10.96 -21.26
N PRO A 192 -6.42 9.99 -21.96
CA PRO A 192 -7.17 8.89 -22.57
C PRO A 192 -7.80 8.03 -21.47
N CYS A 193 -9.12 7.86 -21.54
CA CYS A 193 -9.88 7.03 -20.60
C CYS A 193 -11.03 6.33 -21.33
N ALA A 194 -11.58 5.28 -20.73
CA ALA A 194 -12.76 4.62 -21.27
C ALA A 194 -14.01 5.46 -20.97
N ALA A 195 -14.25 6.47 -21.81
CA ALA A 195 -15.36 7.40 -21.64
C ALA A 195 -16.70 6.65 -21.48
N PRO A 196 -17.49 6.96 -20.44
CA PRO A 196 -18.83 6.44 -20.28
C PRO A 196 -19.73 6.87 -21.45
N LEU A 197 -20.63 5.97 -21.86
CA LEU A 197 -21.73 6.27 -22.76
C LEU A 197 -22.78 7.10 -22.03
N THR A 198 -23.38 8.06 -22.71
CA THR A 198 -24.52 8.81 -22.18
C THR A 198 -25.80 7.96 -22.24
N PRO A 199 -26.86 8.29 -21.49
CA PRO A 199 -28.15 7.62 -21.61
C PRO A 199 -28.70 7.63 -23.04
N GLU A 200 -28.44 8.69 -23.80
CA GLU A 200 -28.86 8.79 -25.19
C GLU A 200 -28.05 7.87 -26.10
N ASP A 201 -26.74 7.74 -25.87
CA ASP A 201 -25.90 6.77 -26.58
C ASP A 201 -26.40 5.34 -26.31
N ILE A 202 -26.77 5.03 -25.07
CA ILE A 202 -27.26 3.70 -24.66
C ILE A 202 -28.57 3.35 -25.38
N LYS A 203 -29.52 4.28 -25.46
CA LYS A 203 -30.80 4.07 -26.17
C LYS A 203 -30.63 3.83 -27.67
N ASN A 204 -29.55 4.34 -28.26
CA ASN A 204 -29.27 4.27 -29.69
C ASN A 204 -28.28 3.16 -30.07
N LEU A 205 -27.94 2.25 -29.14
CA LEU A 205 -27.02 1.13 -29.38
C LEU A 205 -27.54 0.19 -30.46
N LYS A 206 -26.62 -0.31 -31.28
CA LYS A 206 -26.88 -1.34 -32.30
C LYS A 206 -26.12 -2.62 -31.94
N PRO A 207 -26.52 -3.80 -32.47
CA PRO A 207 -25.82 -5.06 -32.19
C PRO A 207 -24.30 -5.02 -32.48
N LYS A 208 -23.86 -4.20 -33.43
CA LYS A 208 -22.43 -4.00 -33.76
C LYS A 208 -21.63 -3.26 -32.68
N ASP A 209 -22.29 -2.59 -31.76
CA ASP A 209 -21.65 -1.79 -30.69
C ASP A 209 -21.34 -2.64 -29.45
N MET A 210 -21.74 -3.92 -29.48
CA MET A 210 -21.51 -4.92 -28.43
C MET A 210 -20.17 -5.67 -28.65
N PRO A 211 -19.52 -6.18 -27.59
CA PRO A 211 -19.94 -6.12 -26.18
C PRO A 211 -19.55 -4.83 -25.46
N LEU A 212 -20.32 -4.50 -24.41
CA LEU A 212 -20.05 -3.38 -23.50
C LEU A 212 -19.61 -3.88 -22.12
N PHE A 213 -19.00 -2.99 -21.35
CA PHE A 213 -18.65 -3.22 -19.96
C PHE A 213 -19.45 -2.28 -19.07
N MET A 214 -20.16 -2.84 -18.09
CA MET A 214 -21.02 -2.12 -17.16
C MET A 214 -20.54 -2.35 -15.74
N LYS A 215 -20.43 -1.29 -14.93
CA LYS A 215 -20.01 -1.35 -13.53
C LYS A 215 -20.69 -0.27 -12.69
N PRO A 216 -20.91 -0.48 -11.38
CA PRO A 216 -21.39 0.59 -10.50
C PRO A 216 -20.38 1.74 -10.44
N SER A 217 -20.86 2.98 -10.33
CA SER A 217 -20.00 4.17 -10.26
C SER A 217 -19.16 4.21 -8.98
N ASN A 218 -19.73 3.71 -7.88
CA ASN A 218 -19.21 3.89 -6.52
C ASN A 218 -18.79 2.58 -5.80
N GLU A 219 -18.45 1.52 -6.54
CA GLU A 219 -17.98 0.24 -5.98
C GLU A 219 -16.51 -0.07 -6.33
N GLN A 220 -15.91 -1.02 -5.59
CA GLN A 220 -14.52 -1.47 -5.73
C GLN A 220 -14.45 -2.98 -5.98
N GLU A 221 -13.26 -3.51 -6.27
CA GLU A 221 -12.99 -4.95 -6.36
C GLU A 221 -13.87 -5.70 -7.40
N ALA A 222 -14.29 -5.00 -8.47
CA ALA A 222 -15.20 -5.50 -9.51
C ALA A 222 -16.60 -5.94 -9.03
N VAL A 223 -17.01 -5.56 -7.82
CA VAL A 223 -18.35 -5.85 -7.31
C VAL A 223 -19.41 -5.20 -8.21
N GLY A 224 -20.35 -6.01 -8.71
CA GLY A 224 -21.44 -5.58 -9.59
C GLY A 224 -21.03 -5.30 -11.04
N ALA A 225 -19.77 -5.52 -11.42
CA ALA A 225 -19.34 -5.38 -12.80
C ALA A 225 -19.85 -6.54 -13.67
N LYS A 226 -20.14 -6.27 -14.94
CA LYS A 226 -20.54 -7.29 -15.91
C LYS A 226 -20.20 -6.88 -17.34
N VAL A 227 -20.13 -7.89 -18.21
CA VAL A 227 -20.10 -7.70 -19.67
C VAL A 227 -21.53 -7.80 -20.18
N VAL A 228 -21.96 -6.80 -20.94
CA VAL A 228 -23.24 -6.81 -21.64
C VAL A 228 -22.98 -7.26 -23.07
N GLU A 229 -23.63 -8.33 -23.50
CA GLU A 229 -23.41 -8.96 -24.82
C GLU A 229 -24.51 -8.60 -25.84
N VAL A 230 -25.68 -8.16 -25.38
CA VAL A 230 -26.85 -7.84 -26.23
C VAL A 230 -27.44 -6.46 -25.91
N VAL A 231 -28.05 -5.83 -26.92
CA VAL A 231 -28.61 -4.47 -26.81
C VAL A 231 -29.87 -4.38 -25.94
N ASP A 232 -30.65 -5.46 -25.86
CA ASP A 232 -31.91 -5.52 -25.10
C ASP A 232 -31.71 -6.00 -23.64
N ASP A 233 -30.47 -5.94 -23.13
CA ASP A 233 -30.17 -6.33 -21.75
C ASP A 233 -30.88 -5.37 -20.76
N PRO A 234 -31.70 -5.89 -19.83
CA PRO A 234 -32.50 -5.06 -18.92
C PRO A 234 -31.65 -4.16 -18.00
N ASP A 235 -30.38 -4.46 -17.83
CA ASP A 235 -29.49 -3.65 -17.00
C ASP A 235 -29.07 -2.37 -17.72
N LEU A 236 -29.07 -2.34 -19.06
CA LEU A 236 -28.86 -1.10 -19.82
C LEU A 236 -29.99 -0.11 -19.53
N GLN A 237 -31.24 -0.59 -19.40
CA GLN A 237 -32.35 0.26 -18.98
C GLN A 237 -32.13 0.81 -17.57
N ARG A 238 -31.60 0.01 -16.64
CA ARG A 238 -31.25 0.51 -15.29
C ARG A 238 -30.20 1.62 -15.33
N ALA A 239 -29.20 1.50 -16.22
CA ALA A 239 -28.20 2.55 -16.41
C ALA A 239 -28.80 3.83 -17.04
N VAL A 240 -29.82 3.71 -17.90
CA VAL A 240 -30.56 4.85 -18.45
C VAL A 240 -31.43 5.53 -17.38
N ASP A 241 -32.12 4.74 -16.56
CA ASP A 241 -33.02 5.25 -15.51
C ASP A 241 -32.24 5.90 -14.36
N LYS A 242 -31.02 5.41 -14.11
CA LYS A 242 -30.14 5.86 -13.02
C LYS A 242 -28.70 6.08 -13.51
N PRO A 243 -28.46 7.12 -14.31
CA PRO A 243 -27.16 7.35 -14.94
C PRO A 243 -26.03 7.65 -13.95
N ASP A 244 -26.34 8.15 -12.76
CA ASP A 244 -25.34 8.48 -11.74
C ASP A 244 -24.87 7.26 -10.91
N GLU A 245 -25.59 6.13 -10.99
CA GLU A 245 -25.25 4.89 -10.27
C GLU A 245 -24.38 3.94 -11.11
N TRP A 246 -24.32 4.13 -12.43
CA TRP A 246 -23.73 3.16 -13.36
C TRP A 246 -22.79 3.81 -14.37
N VAL A 247 -21.70 3.11 -14.65
CA VAL A 247 -20.82 3.37 -15.78
C VAL A 247 -21.08 2.30 -16.83
N VAL A 248 -21.47 2.72 -18.04
CA VAL A 248 -21.50 1.87 -19.23
C VAL A 248 -20.45 2.37 -20.19
N GLN A 249 -19.56 1.50 -20.65
CA GLN A 249 -18.45 1.87 -21.52
C GLN A 249 -18.16 0.77 -22.55
N LYS A 250 -17.44 1.11 -23.62
CA LYS A 250 -16.91 0.09 -24.54
C LYS A 250 -16.00 -0.88 -23.78
N LYS A 251 -16.12 -2.18 -24.08
CA LYS A 251 -15.23 -3.19 -23.50
C LYS A 251 -13.82 -2.99 -24.04
N LEU A 252 -12.90 -2.55 -23.19
CA LEU A 252 -11.49 -2.44 -23.53
C LEU A 252 -10.88 -3.83 -23.71
N ARG A 253 -9.85 -3.91 -24.55
CA ARG A 253 -9.05 -5.13 -24.75
C ARG A 253 -7.58 -4.86 -24.49
N ASN A 254 -6.89 -5.89 -24.00
CA ASN A 254 -5.43 -5.87 -23.85
C ASN A 254 -4.76 -5.67 -25.22
N CYS A 255 -3.66 -4.93 -25.27
CA CYS A 255 -2.85 -4.77 -26.47
C CYS A 255 -2.30 -6.12 -26.96
N ASP A 256 -2.16 -6.26 -28.28
CA ASP A 256 -1.78 -7.53 -28.89
C ASP A 256 -0.38 -8.02 -28.44
N PHE A 257 0.52 -7.08 -28.15
CA PHE A 257 1.85 -7.41 -27.62
C PHE A 257 1.80 -8.12 -26.27
N LEU A 258 0.97 -7.68 -25.32
CA LEU A 258 0.90 -8.30 -23.99
C LEU A 258 0.10 -9.61 -24.01
N ARG A 259 -0.88 -9.74 -24.90
CA ARG A 259 -1.73 -10.94 -25.00
C ARG A 259 -0.96 -12.24 -25.21
N GLN A 260 0.22 -12.19 -25.83
CA GLN A 260 1.06 -13.39 -26.02
C GLN A 260 1.63 -13.97 -24.71
N TYR A 261 1.63 -13.18 -23.63
CA TYR A 261 2.12 -13.56 -22.30
C TYR A 261 0.99 -13.86 -21.31
N PHE A 262 -0.26 -13.67 -21.72
CA PHE A 262 -1.43 -13.92 -20.90
C PHE A 262 -2.04 -15.30 -21.22
N PRO A 263 -2.92 -15.82 -20.35
CA PRO A 263 -3.73 -17.00 -20.65
C PRO A 263 -4.66 -16.76 -21.85
N ASN A 264 -5.26 -17.82 -22.38
CA ASN A 264 -6.28 -17.67 -23.42
C ASN A 264 -7.49 -16.90 -22.85
N ASN A 265 -8.10 -16.06 -23.69
CA ASN A 265 -9.26 -15.23 -23.34
C ASN A 265 -9.16 -14.58 -21.93
N PRO A 266 -8.11 -13.78 -21.65
CA PRO A 266 -7.95 -13.15 -20.36
C PRO A 266 -8.92 -11.96 -20.22
N PRO A 267 -9.31 -11.57 -18.99
CA PRO A 267 -9.96 -10.29 -18.75
C PRO A 267 -9.03 -9.13 -19.13
N LEU A 268 -9.52 -7.89 -19.02
CA LEU A 268 -8.64 -6.73 -19.10
C LEU A 268 -7.63 -6.79 -17.95
N CYS A 269 -6.35 -6.91 -18.30
CA CYS A 269 -5.23 -6.97 -17.36
C CYS A 269 -4.71 -5.55 -17.12
N GLY A 270 -4.97 -5.02 -15.93
CA GLY A 270 -4.58 -3.67 -15.55
C GLY A 270 -3.16 -3.61 -15.01
N VAL A 271 -2.47 -2.51 -15.30
CA VAL A 271 -1.24 -2.13 -14.64
C VAL A 271 -1.58 -1.12 -13.55
N ARG A 272 -1.34 -1.49 -12.29
CA ARG A 272 -1.44 -0.61 -11.13
C ARG A 272 -0.16 0.20 -11.03
N ILE A 273 -0.27 1.52 -11.13
CA ILE A 273 0.82 2.46 -10.89
C ILE A 273 0.44 3.29 -9.67
N THR A 274 1.17 3.16 -8.57
CA THR A 274 0.93 3.99 -7.39
C THR A 274 1.85 5.20 -7.44
N THR A 275 1.26 6.41 -7.36
CA THR A 275 2.00 7.67 -7.21
C THR A 275 2.00 8.12 -5.75
N VAL A 276 3.05 8.85 -5.37
CA VAL A 276 3.20 9.52 -4.07
C VAL A 276 3.43 11.01 -4.28
N MET A 277 2.78 11.86 -3.48
CA MET A 277 2.98 13.30 -3.51
C MET A 277 4.21 13.69 -2.71
N THR A 278 5.10 14.45 -3.33
CA THR A 278 6.37 14.90 -2.76
C THR A 278 6.44 16.43 -2.85
N LYS A 279 7.45 17.05 -2.21
CA LYS A 279 7.65 18.51 -2.33
C LYS A 279 7.89 18.99 -3.78
N SER A 280 8.44 18.13 -4.64
CA SER A 280 8.64 18.41 -6.07
C SER A 280 7.46 18.01 -6.97
N GLY A 281 6.38 17.48 -6.38
CA GLY A 281 5.21 16.96 -7.09
C GLY A 281 5.11 15.43 -7.10
N PRO A 282 4.19 14.86 -7.91
CA PRO A 282 3.94 13.41 -7.93
C PRO A 282 5.11 12.59 -8.47
N GLU A 283 5.47 11.55 -7.73
CA GLU A 283 6.49 10.57 -8.11
C GLU A 283 5.94 9.14 -8.08
N ILE A 284 6.60 8.21 -8.78
CA ILE A 284 6.17 6.81 -8.80
C ILE A 284 6.66 6.11 -7.52
N LEU A 285 5.74 5.51 -6.78
CA LEU A 285 6.03 4.76 -5.57
C LEU A 285 6.24 3.28 -5.87
N GLU A 286 5.27 2.62 -6.53
CA GLU A 286 5.31 1.21 -6.87
C GLU A 286 4.48 0.92 -8.13
N SER A 287 4.71 -0.23 -8.77
CA SER A 287 4.04 -0.60 -10.02
C SER A 287 3.90 -2.11 -10.19
N TRP A 288 2.73 -2.56 -10.63
CA TRP A 288 2.40 -3.98 -10.77
C TRP A 288 1.51 -4.23 -11.97
N ILE A 289 1.65 -5.38 -12.61
CA ILE A 289 0.65 -5.89 -13.57
C ILE A 289 -0.14 -7.02 -12.93
N ARG A 290 -1.46 -6.92 -13.02
CA ARG A 290 -2.39 -8.01 -12.69
C ARG A 290 -2.70 -8.78 -13.96
N VAL A 291 -2.53 -10.09 -13.91
CA VAL A 291 -2.82 -11.00 -15.01
C VAL A 291 -3.94 -11.93 -14.58
N GLY A 292 -5.14 -11.72 -15.12
CA GLY A 292 -6.30 -12.53 -14.80
C GLY A 292 -6.21 -13.96 -15.35
N ALA A 293 -6.95 -14.87 -14.72
CA ALA A 293 -7.07 -16.24 -15.20
C ALA A 293 -7.87 -16.32 -16.51
N GLU A 294 -7.73 -17.45 -17.22
CA GLU A 294 -8.49 -17.75 -18.43
C GLU A 294 -10.00 -17.68 -18.15
N ASN A 295 -10.75 -16.97 -19.01
CA ASN A 295 -12.20 -16.76 -18.92
C ASN A 295 -12.67 -16.05 -17.64
N ALA A 296 -11.78 -15.46 -16.84
CA ALA A 296 -12.16 -14.67 -15.67
C ALA A 296 -12.82 -13.36 -16.07
N MET A 297 -13.69 -12.84 -15.20
CA MET A 297 -14.35 -11.54 -15.38
C MET A 297 -13.42 -10.36 -15.06
N ALA A 298 -12.48 -10.55 -14.13
CA ALA A 298 -11.57 -9.53 -13.63
C ALA A 298 -10.16 -10.10 -13.42
N ASP A 299 -9.16 -9.23 -13.41
CA ASP A 299 -7.75 -9.55 -13.20
C ASP A 299 -7.36 -9.77 -11.72
N CYS A 300 -8.35 -9.81 -10.82
CA CYS A 300 -8.13 -9.89 -9.37
C CYS A 300 -7.56 -11.25 -8.92
N PRO A 301 -6.42 -11.29 -8.21
CA PRO A 301 -5.84 -12.55 -7.74
C PRO A 301 -6.71 -13.28 -6.70
N PHE A 302 -7.32 -12.55 -5.76
CA PHE A 302 -7.99 -13.12 -4.58
C PHE A 302 -9.37 -13.70 -4.87
N SER A 303 -10.04 -13.24 -5.92
CA SER A 303 -11.42 -13.66 -6.24
C SER A 303 -11.55 -14.32 -7.61
N ALA A 304 -10.57 -14.17 -8.49
CA ALA A 304 -10.65 -14.64 -9.87
C ALA A 304 -9.45 -15.48 -10.33
N GLY A 305 -8.58 -15.92 -9.41
CA GLY A 305 -7.48 -16.85 -9.70
C GLY A 305 -6.31 -16.26 -10.50
N GLY A 306 -6.24 -14.92 -10.59
CA GLY A 306 -5.17 -14.20 -11.28
C GLY A 306 -3.82 -14.25 -10.55
N CYS A 307 -2.81 -13.69 -11.20
CA CYS A 307 -1.46 -13.48 -10.68
C CYS A 307 -1.15 -11.98 -10.68
N GLU A 308 -0.35 -11.51 -9.73
CA GLU A 308 0.24 -10.17 -9.77
C GLU A 308 1.73 -10.31 -10.07
N PHE A 309 2.33 -9.34 -10.77
CA PHE A 309 3.76 -9.27 -11.02
C PHE A 309 4.27 -7.86 -10.77
N ALA A 310 5.37 -7.74 -10.02
CA ALA A 310 6.03 -6.46 -9.78
C ALA A 310 6.68 -5.94 -11.07
N ILE A 311 6.71 -4.63 -11.25
CA ILE A 311 7.35 -3.96 -12.39
C ILE A 311 8.42 -3.02 -11.86
N TYR A 312 9.62 -3.06 -12.43
CA TYR A 312 10.64 -2.05 -12.18
C TYR A 312 10.14 -0.68 -12.64
N SER A 313 9.85 0.23 -11.71
CA SER A 313 9.21 1.52 -12.03
C SER A 313 10.03 2.35 -13.03
N GLU A 314 11.36 2.24 -12.99
CA GLU A 314 12.28 3.00 -13.85
C GLU A 314 12.29 2.51 -15.30
N THR A 315 12.04 1.23 -15.54
CA THR A 315 12.25 0.61 -16.86
C THR A 315 10.98 0.04 -17.49
N GLY A 316 9.95 -0.22 -16.69
CA GLY A 316 8.73 -0.90 -17.11
C GLY A 316 8.91 -2.40 -17.32
N VAL A 317 10.05 -2.98 -16.92
CA VAL A 317 10.32 -4.41 -17.03
C VAL A 317 9.61 -5.16 -15.91
N VAL A 318 8.82 -6.16 -16.28
CA VAL A 318 8.15 -7.06 -15.34
C VAL A 318 9.20 -7.95 -14.67
N TRP A 319 9.15 -8.02 -13.34
CA TRP A 319 10.03 -8.86 -12.53
C TRP A 319 9.32 -10.18 -12.20
N GLN A 320 9.17 -10.47 -10.91
CA GLN A 320 8.55 -11.68 -10.40
C GLN A 320 7.19 -11.38 -9.80
N GLY A 321 6.37 -12.43 -9.76
CA GLY A 321 4.99 -12.39 -9.31
C GLY A 321 4.65 -13.42 -8.25
N SER A 322 3.40 -13.36 -7.80
CA SER A 322 2.79 -14.30 -6.86
C SER A 322 1.33 -14.50 -7.24
N ASP A 323 0.75 -15.58 -6.76
CA ASP A 323 -0.67 -15.89 -6.90
C ASP A 323 -1.32 -16.02 -5.52
N GLU A 324 -2.64 -16.23 -5.51
CA GLU A 324 -3.38 -16.38 -4.26
C GLU A 324 -2.83 -17.52 -3.37
N LYS A 325 -2.37 -18.64 -3.96
CA LYS A 325 -1.85 -19.78 -3.21
C LYS A 325 -0.57 -19.40 -2.48
N HIS A 326 0.38 -18.78 -3.20
CA HIS A 326 1.65 -18.32 -2.65
C HIS A 326 1.44 -17.21 -1.63
N MET A 327 0.50 -16.29 -1.85
CA MET A 327 0.13 -15.25 -0.87
C MET A 327 -0.52 -15.84 0.40
N LYS A 328 -1.25 -16.96 0.29
CA LYS A 328 -1.79 -17.70 1.45
C LYS A 328 -0.73 -18.55 2.16
N VAL A 329 0.42 -18.83 1.53
CA VAL A 329 1.50 -19.55 2.20
C VAL A 329 2.09 -18.65 3.28
N LEU A 330 1.90 -19.08 4.52
CA LEU A 330 2.42 -18.42 5.72
C LEU A 330 3.94 -18.64 5.89
N ASP A 331 4.72 -18.41 4.85
CA ASP A 331 6.18 -18.40 4.89
C ASP A 331 6.69 -17.12 4.25
N SER A 332 7.11 -16.21 5.12
CA SER A 332 7.58 -14.91 4.74
C SER A 332 9.02 -14.88 4.21
N SER A 333 9.63 -16.04 4.01
CA SER A 333 10.86 -16.17 3.22
C SER A 333 10.60 -16.57 1.77
N LEU A 334 9.33 -16.65 1.35
CA LEU A 334 8.97 -16.82 -0.05
C LEU A 334 8.79 -15.43 -0.67
N GLU A 335 9.75 -15.04 -1.50
CA GLU A 335 9.61 -13.91 -2.41
C GLU A 335 8.61 -14.24 -3.52
N PRO A 336 8.07 -13.22 -4.22
CA PRO A 336 7.54 -13.41 -5.56
C PRO A 336 8.52 -14.25 -6.37
N SER A 337 8.06 -15.35 -6.93
CA SER A 337 8.90 -16.29 -7.69
C SER A 337 8.29 -16.70 -9.02
N LEU A 338 7.02 -16.35 -9.24
CA LEU A 338 6.36 -16.63 -10.51
C LEU A 338 6.96 -15.72 -11.58
N THR A 339 7.32 -16.32 -12.71
CA THR A 339 7.70 -15.59 -13.94
C THR A 339 6.66 -15.79 -15.04
N ILE A 340 5.73 -16.71 -14.85
CA ILE A 340 4.66 -17.08 -15.79
C ILE A 340 3.32 -17.08 -15.03
N SER A 341 2.26 -16.52 -15.64
CA SER A 341 0.93 -16.51 -15.03
C SER A 341 0.22 -17.85 -15.23
N ASN A 342 -0.74 -18.14 -14.35
CA ASN A 342 -1.55 -19.36 -14.41
C ASN A 342 -2.26 -19.49 -15.77
N GLY A 343 -1.93 -20.52 -16.54
CA GLY A 343 -2.52 -20.79 -17.87
C GLY A 343 -1.85 -20.08 -19.05
N ALA A 344 -0.82 -19.25 -18.83
CA ALA A 344 -0.04 -18.67 -19.92
C ALA A 344 0.98 -19.67 -20.49
N LYS A 345 1.36 -19.45 -21.77
CA LYS A 345 2.37 -20.27 -22.47
C LYS A 345 3.78 -19.71 -22.40
N LYS A 346 3.91 -18.40 -22.16
CA LYS A 346 5.19 -17.68 -22.12
C LYS A 346 5.34 -16.96 -20.78
N PRO A 347 6.57 -16.88 -20.23
CA PRO A 347 6.81 -16.07 -19.05
C PRO A 347 6.64 -14.58 -19.38
N ILE A 348 6.00 -13.85 -18.48
CA ILE A 348 5.91 -12.38 -18.53
C ILE A 348 7.10 -11.72 -17.81
N GLY A 349 7.77 -12.42 -16.89
CA GLY A 349 9.00 -11.93 -16.27
C GLY A 349 10.07 -11.62 -17.33
N GLY A 350 10.66 -10.43 -17.25
CA GLY A 350 11.61 -9.88 -18.22
C GLY A 350 10.98 -9.08 -19.37
N VAL A 351 9.65 -9.06 -19.50
CA VAL A 351 8.96 -8.30 -20.56
C VAL A 351 8.84 -6.83 -20.16
N LYS A 352 9.17 -5.91 -21.08
CA LYS A 352 8.91 -4.47 -20.92
C LYS A 352 7.44 -4.16 -21.29
N ILE A 353 6.72 -3.47 -20.41
CA ILE A 353 5.38 -2.97 -20.68
C ILE A 353 5.43 -1.91 -21.80
N PRO A 354 4.60 -2.02 -22.85
CA PRO A 354 4.60 -1.06 -23.96
C PRO A 354 4.12 0.33 -23.50
N ASN A 355 4.66 1.40 -24.08
CA ASN A 355 4.30 2.79 -23.73
C ASN A 355 4.45 3.12 -22.23
N TRP A 356 5.40 2.49 -21.54
CA TRP A 356 5.56 2.62 -20.09
C TRP A 356 5.73 4.07 -19.63
N GLU A 357 6.60 4.83 -20.30
CA GLU A 357 6.92 6.21 -19.96
C GLU A 357 5.66 7.10 -20.07
N LYS A 358 4.84 6.88 -21.11
CA LYS A 358 3.55 7.56 -21.27
C LYS A 358 2.58 7.22 -20.12
N SER A 359 2.53 5.97 -19.68
CA SER A 359 1.71 5.57 -18.52
C SER A 359 2.15 6.28 -17.24
N LEU A 360 3.46 6.40 -16.99
CA LEU A 360 3.99 7.14 -15.85
C LEU A 360 3.61 8.62 -15.90
N GLU A 361 3.77 9.26 -17.06
CA GLU A 361 3.42 10.67 -17.27
C GLU A 361 1.92 10.91 -17.05
N MET A 362 1.07 10.04 -17.57
CA MET A 362 -0.39 10.10 -17.38
C MET A 362 -0.75 10.04 -15.89
N CYS A 363 -0.18 9.10 -15.13
CA CYS A 363 -0.43 8.97 -13.69
C CYS A 363 0.08 10.17 -12.90
N LYS A 364 1.29 10.68 -13.20
CA LYS A 364 1.83 11.88 -12.54
C LYS A 364 0.98 13.12 -12.85
N LYS A 365 0.52 13.27 -14.10
CA LYS A 365 -0.39 14.35 -14.50
C LYS A 365 -1.73 14.24 -13.77
N ALA A 366 -2.34 13.06 -13.76
CA ALA A 366 -3.59 12.81 -13.08
C ALA A 366 -3.49 13.13 -11.57
N HIS A 367 -2.43 12.70 -10.89
CA HIS A 367 -2.23 13.02 -9.46
C HIS A 367 -2.11 14.53 -9.24
N ARG A 368 -1.30 15.21 -10.05
CA ARG A 368 -1.06 16.65 -9.91
C ARG A 368 -2.35 17.47 -10.11
N GLU A 369 -3.16 17.10 -11.10
CA GLU A 369 -4.29 17.93 -11.54
C GLU A 369 -5.63 17.51 -10.91
N MET A 370 -5.83 16.23 -10.62
CA MET A 370 -7.12 15.73 -10.10
C MET A 370 -7.18 15.69 -8.57
N ALA A 371 -6.06 15.42 -7.91
CA ALA A 371 -6.04 15.19 -6.47
C ALA A 371 -4.66 15.56 -5.83
N PRO A 372 -4.20 16.81 -5.98
CA PRO A 372 -2.88 17.25 -5.47
C PRO A 372 -2.76 17.12 -3.95
N GLU A 373 -3.88 17.11 -3.24
CA GLU A 373 -3.90 17.02 -1.79
C GLU A 373 -3.76 15.58 -1.27
N ALA A 374 -3.96 14.56 -2.12
CA ALA A 374 -3.79 13.15 -1.74
C ALA A 374 -2.32 12.77 -1.61
N PHE A 375 -1.95 12.05 -0.54
CA PHE A 375 -0.59 11.57 -0.35
C PHE A 375 -0.22 10.47 -1.35
N THR A 376 -1.07 9.46 -1.50
CA THR A 376 -0.86 8.37 -2.47
C THR A 376 -2.11 8.07 -3.27
N ILE A 377 -1.93 7.69 -4.54
CA ILE A 377 -3.02 7.24 -5.40
C ILE A 377 -2.54 6.05 -6.24
N GLY A 378 -3.32 4.98 -6.25
CA GLY A 378 -3.16 3.86 -7.17
C GLY A 378 -3.99 4.06 -8.42
N TRP A 379 -3.33 4.22 -9.55
CA TRP A 379 -3.96 4.35 -10.85
C TRP A 379 -4.00 3.00 -11.54
N ASP A 380 -5.18 2.61 -12.03
CA ASP A 380 -5.31 1.47 -12.91
C ASP A 380 -5.20 1.93 -14.35
N VAL A 381 -4.19 1.41 -15.05
CA VAL A 381 -3.89 1.74 -16.44
C VAL A 381 -4.06 0.49 -17.31
N ALA A 382 -4.98 0.55 -18.26
CA ALA A 382 -5.14 -0.48 -19.28
C ALA A 382 -4.21 -0.18 -20.45
N HIS A 383 -3.47 -1.18 -20.92
CA HIS A 383 -2.66 -1.07 -22.12
C HIS A 383 -3.43 -1.68 -23.29
N THR A 384 -3.98 -0.84 -24.16
CA THR A 384 -4.85 -1.22 -25.29
C THR A 384 -4.08 -1.11 -26.61
N PRO A 385 -4.63 -1.60 -27.74
CA PRO A 385 -4.03 -1.39 -29.06
C PRO A 385 -3.83 0.08 -29.42
N GLU A 386 -4.67 0.98 -28.88
CA GLU A 386 -4.61 2.43 -29.09
C GLU A 386 -3.67 3.15 -28.09
N GLY A 387 -3.07 2.41 -27.15
CA GLY A 387 -2.15 2.92 -26.14
C GLY A 387 -2.66 2.76 -24.70
N PRO A 388 -2.02 3.42 -23.72
CA PRO A 388 -2.45 3.37 -22.33
C PRO A 388 -3.72 4.20 -22.09
N PHE A 389 -4.64 3.67 -21.30
CA PHE A 389 -5.92 4.28 -20.91
C PHE A 389 -6.07 4.26 -19.38
N MET A 390 -6.54 5.38 -18.82
CA MET A 390 -6.94 5.50 -17.43
C MET A 390 -8.26 4.73 -17.18
N VAL A 391 -8.28 3.86 -16.17
CA VAL A 391 -9.43 2.98 -15.85
C VAL A 391 -10.12 3.37 -14.55
N GLU A 392 -9.33 3.56 -13.48
CA GLU A 392 -9.84 4.00 -12.18
C GLU A 392 -8.70 4.55 -11.29
N ALA A 393 -9.09 5.27 -10.23
CA ALA A 393 -8.19 5.75 -9.18
C ALA A 393 -8.59 5.15 -7.83
N ASN A 394 -7.59 4.74 -7.05
CA ASN A 394 -7.73 4.11 -5.75
C ASN A 394 -6.88 4.86 -4.72
N LEU A 395 -7.48 5.67 -3.84
CA LEU A 395 -6.72 6.47 -2.86
C LEU A 395 -6.09 5.61 -1.76
N ILE A 396 -6.70 4.46 -1.45
CA ILE A 396 -6.07 3.46 -0.58
C ILE A 396 -5.44 2.41 -1.48
N SER A 397 -4.28 2.75 -2.04
CA SER A 397 -3.48 1.83 -2.85
C SER A 397 -2.09 1.72 -2.26
N ASN A 398 -1.68 0.48 -1.96
CA ASN A 398 -0.28 0.10 -1.79
C ASN A 398 -0.28 -1.42 -1.54
N VAL A 399 -0.15 -2.19 -2.61
CA VAL A 399 -0.32 -3.66 -2.60
C VAL A 399 0.96 -4.35 -2.16
N GLY A 400 2.08 -3.62 -1.98
CA GLY A 400 3.36 -4.14 -1.48
C GLY A 400 3.32 -4.91 -0.17
N CYS A 401 2.23 -4.86 0.59
CA CYS A 401 2.03 -5.75 1.74
C CYS A 401 1.65 -7.19 1.40
N PHE A 402 0.98 -7.46 0.27
CA PHE A 402 0.35 -8.76 0.01
C PHE A 402 1.26 -9.73 -0.76
N MET A 403 2.08 -9.20 -1.65
CA MET A 403 2.82 -10.00 -2.63
C MET A 403 4.25 -10.33 -2.24
N GLY A 404 4.88 -9.52 -1.38
CA GLY A 404 6.28 -9.70 -1.06
C GLY A 404 6.83 -8.54 -0.28
N LEU A 405 7.01 -8.76 1.01
CA LEU A 405 8.14 -8.26 1.77
C LEU A 405 8.34 -6.71 1.79
N ARG A 406 7.84 -6.05 2.84
CA ARG A 406 8.66 -5.76 4.03
C ARG A 406 9.91 -4.93 3.74
N TYR A 407 9.83 -3.80 3.04
CA TYR A 407 10.93 -2.83 2.87
C TYR A 407 12.23 -3.37 2.20
N GLY A 408 12.34 -4.68 1.97
CA GLY A 408 13.55 -5.41 1.59
C GLY A 408 13.78 -5.42 0.08
N SER A 409 13.66 -6.58 -0.57
CA SER A 409 13.89 -6.78 -2.02
C SER A 409 13.18 -5.73 -2.89
N MET A 410 12.04 -5.21 -2.45
CA MET A 410 11.28 -4.18 -3.16
C MET A 410 12.01 -2.86 -3.29
N ALA A 411 13.02 -2.53 -2.48
CA ALA A 411 13.90 -1.37 -2.73
C ALA A 411 14.76 -1.53 -3.99
N HIS A 412 14.92 -2.76 -4.51
CA HIS A 412 15.52 -2.98 -5.82
C HIS A 412 14.56 -2.63 -6.95
N VAL A 413 13.28 -2.94 -6.79
CA VAL A 413 12.25 -2.75 -7.82
C VAL A 413 11.70 -1.32 -7.79
N TRP A 414 11.56 -0.77 -6.59
CA TRP A 414 10.94 0.51 -6.25
C TRP A 414 11.85 1.30 -5.30
N PRO A 415 12.82 2.05 -5.85
CA PRO A 415 13.79 2.78 -5.04
C PRO A 415 13.18 3.88 -4.18
N ARG A 416 11.92 4.26 -4.43
CA ARG A 416 11.22 5.29 -3.65
C ARG A 416 10.49 4.76 -2.42
N VAL A 417 10.15 3.47 -2.35
CA VAL A 417 9.50 2.86 -1.18
C VAL A 417 10.24 3.15 0.14
N PRO A 418 11.59 3.12 0.17
CA PRO A 418 12.35 3.52 1.34
C PRO A 418 12.06 4.95 1.85
N LEU A 419 11.77 5.87 0.95
CA LEU A 419 11.60 7.30 1.24
C LEU A 419 10.19 7.65 1.72
N MET A 420 9.24 6.72 1.65
CA MET A 420 7.83 6.99 1.93
C MET A 420 7.58 7.63 3.30
N TRP A 421 8.34 7.27 4.33
CA TRP A 421 8.19 7.87 5.67
C TRP A 421 8.62 9.33 5.71
N LEU A 422 9.66 9.67 4.95
CA LEU A 422 10.15 11.03 4.80
C LEU A 422 9.19 11.85 3.91
N ASP A 423 8.75 11.27 2.80
CA ASP A 423 7.75 11.89 1.90
C ASP A 423 6.45 12.16 2.67
N LEU A 424 5.95 11.20 3.45
CA LEU A 424 4.73 11.34 4.24
C LEU A 424 4.90 12.39 5.34
N ALA A 425 6.07 12.42 5.98
CA ALA A 425 6.39 13.48 6.94
C ALA A 425 6.34 14.83 6.23
N GLN A 426 7.04 15.00 5.12
CA GLN A 426 7.05 16.25 4.38
C GLN A 426 5.65 16.67 3.88
N TRP A 427 4.85 15.71 3.42
CA TRP A 427 3.51 15.95 2.90
C TRP A 427 2.54 16.43 3.97
N MET A 428 2.69 16.00 5.23
CA MET A 428 1.89 16.56 6.32
C MET A 428 2.19 18.05 6.57
N GLU A 429 3.34 18.58 6.11
CA GLU A 429 3.80 19.92 6.49
C GLU A 429 2.90 20.93 5.78
N GLY A 430 2.04 21.62 6.54
CA GLY A 430 1.10 22.61 6.00
C GLY A 430 -0.35 22.14 5.88
N LYS A 431 -0.70 20.95 6.39
CA LYS A 431 -2.09 20.49 6.52
C LYS A 431 -2.73 21.13 7.77
N SER A 432 -3.83 21.88 7.60
CA SER A 432 -4.38 22.83 8.59
C SER A 432 -4.78 22.22 9.94
N ASP A 433 -5.13 20.93 9.96
CA ASP A 433 -5.50 20.21 11.18
C ASP A 433 -4.28 19.79 12.03
N PHE A 434 -3.06 19.99 11.52
CA PHE A 434 -1.81 19.68 12.22
C PHE A 434 -0.93 20.92 12.32
N PRO A 435 -0.52 21.35 13.53
CA PRO A 435 0.36 22.51 13.65
C PRO A 435 1.72 22.22 13.02
N PRO A 436 2.42 23.26 12.51
CA PRO A 436 3.76 23.09 11.99
C PRO A 436 4.70 22.56 13.08
N THR A 437 5.56 21.61 12.70
CA THR A 437 6.53 21.04 13.64
C THR A 437 7.57 22.08 14.04
N PRO A 438 7.77 22.33 15.35
CA PRO A 438 8.80 23.24 15.81
C PRO A 438 10.18 22.83 15.26
N PRO A 439 11.01 23.76 14.74
CA PRO A 439 12.27 23.43 14.08
C PRO A 439 13.21 22.56 14.92
N LYS A 440 13.23 22.75 16.24
CA LYS A 440 14.03 21.93 17.16
C LYS A 440 13.53 20.47 17.20
N VAL A 441 12.23 20.27 17.31
CA VAL A 441 11.59 18.94 17.34
C VAL A 441 11.85 18.21 16.01
N LYS A 442 11.77 18.94 14.90
CA LYS A 442 12.11 18.44 13.55
C LYS A 442 13.56 17.95 13.47
N VAL A 443 14.53 18.77 13.86
CA VAL A 443 15.96 18.41 13.84
C VAL A 443 16.26 17.20 14.74
N ASP A 444 15.71 17.17 15.95
CA ASP A 444 15.93 16.08 16.89
C ASP A 444 15.28 14.77 16.40
N GLY A 445 14.10 14.87 15.78
CA GLY A 445 13.42 13.75 15.13
C GLY A 445 14.23 13.15 13.98
N ILE A 446 14.74 13.99 13.08
CA ILE A 446 15.58 13.54 11.94
C ILE A 446 16.87 12.88 12.47
N LYS A 447 17.55 13.47 13.46
CA LYS A 447 18.74 12.86 14.08
C LYS A 447 18.44 11.50 14.72
N SER A 448 17.26 11.35 15.34
CA SER A 448 16.83 10.07 15.88
C SER A 448 16.61 9.03 14.78
N ALA A 449 15.95 9.40 13.68
CA ALA A 449 15.72 8.54 12.53
C ALA A 449 17.03 8.11 11.84
N ILE A 450 18.02 9.02 11.74
CA ILE A 450 19.36 8.71 11.23
C ILE A 450 20.01 7.62 12.09
N LYS A 451 20.06 7.81 13.41
CA LYS A 451 20.66 6.82 14.33
C LYS A 451 19.98 5.46 14.25
N GLU A 452 18.64 5.44 14.14
CA GLU A 452 17.87 4.22 13.98
C GLU A 452 18.20 3.51 12.65
N SER A 453 18.29 4.26 11.55
CA SER A 453 18.61 3.74 10.22
C SER A 453 20.07 3.24 10.13
N GLU A 454 21.03 3.93 10.74
CA GLU A 454 22.43 3.48 10.85
C GLU A 454 22.54 2.16 11.62
N TRP A 455 21.82 2.05 12.74
CA TRP A 455 21.80 0.83 13.54
C TRP A 455 21.20 -0.35 12.76
N LEU A 456 20.06 -0.13 12.08
CA LEU A 456 19.42 -1.13 11.23
C LEU A 456 20.33 -1.54 10.08
N LEU A 457 20.97 -0.58 9.40
CA LEU A 457 21.85 -0.85 8.25
C LEU A 457 23.05 -1.71 8.66
N LYS A 458 23.67 -1.41 9.80
CA LYS A 458 24.75 -2.23 10.36
C LYS A 458 24.30 -3.66 10.63
N TRP A 459 23.11 -3.82 11.20
CA TRP A 459 22.55 -5.13 11.51
C TRP A 459 22.20 -5.92 10.24
N ALA A 460 21.52 -5.30 9.27
CA ALA A 460 21.14 -5.91 8.00
C ALA A 460 22.37 -6.33 7.18
N THR A 461 23.41 -5.48 7.14
CA THR A 461 24.68 -5.79 6.47
C THR A 461 25.34 -7.03 7.07
N LYS A 462 25.45 -7.10 8.40
CA LYS A 462 26.00 -8.28 9.07
C LYS A 462 25.17 -9.54 8.76
N ALA A 463 23.85 -9.45 8.81
CA ALA A 463 22.96 -10.57 8.53
C ALA A 463 23.09 -11.08 7.08
N LYS A 464 23.22 -10.16 6.11
CA LYS A 464 23.49 -10.48 4.70
C LYS A 464 24.81 -11.24 4.55
N ASP A 465 25.90 -10.72 5.10
CA ASP A 465 27.23 -11.31 4.98
C ASP A 465 27.32 -12.70 5.64
N ASP A 466 26.66 -12.87 6.79
CA ASP A 466 26.56 -14.15 7.47
C ASP A 466 25.76 -15.18 6.64
N LEU A 467 24.70 -14.76 5.94
CA LEU A 467 23.96 -15.62 5.02
C LEU A 467 24.80 -16.01 3.79
N ALA A 468 25.49 -15.05 3.18
CA ALA A 468 26.37 -15.29 2.03
C ALA A 468 27.43 -16.36 2.33
N LYS A 469 28.08 -16.26 3.50
CA LYS A 469 29.05 -17.26 3.98
C LYS A 469 28.43 -18.64 4.15
N LYS A 470 27.20 -18.72 4.68
CA LYS A 470 26.52 -20.02 4.85
C LYS A 470 26.10 -20.63 3.51
N ILE A 471 25.59 -19.82 2.58
CA ILE A 471 25.24 -20.27 1.21
C ILE A 471 26.47 -20.85 0.53
N LYS A 472 27.61 -20.14 0.58
CA LYS A 472 28.88 -20.63 0.03
C LYS A 472 29.27 -22.00 0.61
N ARG A 473 29.26 -22.15 1.93
CA ARG A 473 29.56 -23.43 2.62
C ARG A 473 28.59 -24.55 2.25
N CYS A 474 27.32 -24.24 2.00
CA CYS A 474 26.34 -25.23 1.57
C CYS A 474 26.63 -25.70 0.14
N LYS A 475 26.90 -24.78 -0.79
CA LYS A 475 27.27 -25.10 -2.19
C LYS A 475 28.56 -25.92 -2.29
N GLU A 476 29.53 -25.65 -1.42
CA GLU A 476 30.79 -26.41 -1.35
C GLU A 476 30.59 -27.86 -0.87
N LYS A 477 29.56 -28.14 -0.07
CA LYS A 477 29.29 -29.48 0.48
C LYS A 477 28.41 -30.36 -0.41
N ASP A 478 27.54 -29.76 -1.21
CA ASP A 478 26.63 -30.46 -2.11
C ASP A 478 26.33 -29.60 -3.35
N PRO A 479 27.23 -29.62 -4.36
CA PRO A 479 27.14 -28.74 -5.52
C PRO A 479 26.00 -29.09 -6.50
N GLU A 480 25.49 -30.33 -6.47
CA GLU A 480 24.52 -30.82 -7.46
C GLU A 480 23.05 -30.83 -6.97
N LYS A 481 22.78 -30.64 -5.67
CA LYS A 481 21.40 -30.51 -5.17
C LYS A 481 21.10 -29.11 -4.64
N ALA A 482 20.26 -28.39 -5.38
CA ALA A 482 19.49 -27.26 -4.86
C ALA A 482 18.47 -27.77 -3.83
N SER A 483 18.93 -28.06 -2.61
CA SER A 483 18.03 -28.43 -1.52
C SER A 483 17.05 -27.28 -1.25
N PRO A 484 15.79 -27.55 -0.84
CA PRO A 484 14.82 -26.51 -0.48
C PRO A 484 15.36 -25.52 0.58
N CYS A 485 16.30 -25.97 1.42
CA CYS A 485 16.99 -25.15 2.39
C CYS A 485 17.90 -24.11 1.73
N LEU A 486 18.68 -24.50 0.71
CA LEU A 486 19.56 -23.61 -0.03
C LEU A 486 18.77 -22.52 -0.76
N THR A 487 17.71 -22.90 -1.48
CA THR A 487 16.81 -21.94 -2.15
C THR A 487 16.25 -20.92 -1.17
N ARG A 488 15.76 -21.38 -0.01
CA ARG A 488 15.25 -20.49 1.05
C ARG A 488 16.32 -19.51 1.56
N MET A 489 17.57 -19.97 1.70
CA MET A 489 18.67 -19.11 2.13
C MET A 489 19.05 -18.08 1.08
N GLU A 490 19.06 -18.45 -0.20
CA GLU A 490 19.28 -17.54 -1.32
C GLU A 490 18.19 -16.47 -1.39
N THR A 491 16.93 -16.85 -1.21
CA THR A 491 15.82 -15.90 -1.11
C THR A 491 15.97 -14.96 0.10
N GLN A 492 16.36 -15.48 1.26
CA GLN A 492 16.66 -14.65 2.43
C GLN A 492 17.85 -13.72 2.22
N HIS A 493 18.84 -14.11 1.43
CA HIS A 493 19.97 -13.26 1.08
C HIS A 493 19.53 -12.07 0.23
N LEU A 494 18.77 -12.33 -0.84
CA LEU A 494 18.21 -11.29 -1.71
C LEU A 494 17.38 -10.26 -0.91
N LEU A 495 16.61 -10.75 0.04
CA LEU A 495 15.86 -9.91 0.99
C LEU A 495 16.74 -8.95 1.78
N ARG A 496 17.85 -9.46 2.33
CA ARG A 496 18.80 -8.64 3.09
C ARG A 496 19.58 -7.69 2.18
N GLU A 497 19.84 -8.07 0.94
CA GLU A 497 20.41 -7.16 -0.06
C GLU A 497 19.49 -5.96 -0.31
N GLY A 498 18.21 -6.20 -0.50
CA GLY A 498 17.22 -5.13 -0.67
C GLY A 498 17.08 -4.26 0.56
N GLU A 499 17.06 -4.86 1.76
CA GLU A 499 17.02 -4.10 3.02
C GLU A 499 18.24 -3.20 3.18
N VAL A 500 19.45 -3.70 2.89
CA VAL A 500 20.69 -2.91 2.92
C VAL A 500 20.62 -1.76 1.90
N LYS A 501 20.17 -2.03 0.67
CA LYS A 501 20.00 -1.00 -0.36
C LYS A 501 19.00 0.07 0.08
N GLY A 502 17.82 -0.33 0.55
CA GLY A 502 16.75 0.56 0.98
C GLY A 502 17.17 1.44 2.16
N LEU A 503 17.80 0.86 3.19
CA LEU A 503 18.33 1.61 4.33
C LEU A 503 19.44 2.58 3.94
N GLY A 504 20.27 2.22 2.95
CA GLY A 504 21.25 3.14 2.38
C GLY A 504 20.59 4.37 1.74
N ILE A 505 19.58 4.15 0.89
CA ILE A 505 18.80 5.22 0.25
C ILE A 505 18.11 6.11 1.29
N GLU A 506 17.46 5.52 2.29
CA GLU A 506 16.81 6.25 3.37
C GLU A 506 17.82 7.11 4.15
N LEU A 507 18.96 6.54 4.52
CA LEU A 507 19.97 7.22 5.34
C LEU A 507 20.52 8.46 4.62
N GLU A 508 20.81 8.35 3.33
CA GLU A 508 21.29 9.50 2.55
C GLU A 508 20.22 10.58 2.43
N ALA A 509 18.96 10.22 2.20
CA ALA A 509 17.86 11.18 2.16
C ALA A 509 17.63 11.88 3.51
N LEU A 510 17.72 11.15 4.63
CA LEU A 510 17.62 11.73 5.97
C LEU A 510 18.76 12.71 6.28
N LYS A 511 19.99 12.39 5.88
CA LYS A 511 21.15 13.29 6.04
C LYS A 511 21.00 14.55 5.19
N ALA A 512 20.59 14.42 3.93
CA ALA A 512 20.29 15.56 3.06
C ALA A 512 19.23 16.47 3.70
N TYR A 513 18.14 15.88 4.19
CA TYR A 513 17.05 16.62 4.82
C TYR A 513 17.46 17.31 6.13
N LEU A 514 18.35 16.68 6.92
CA LEU A 514 18.93 17.33 8.09
C LEU A 514 19.75 18.56 7.69
N GLY A 515 20.55 18.46 6.63
CA GLY A 515 21.34 19.56 6.09
C GLY A 515 20.48 20.76 5.70
N GLU A 516 19.45 20.53 4.88
CA GLU A 516 18.48 21.55 4.46
C GLU A 516 17.80 22.21 5.67
N THR A 517 17.32 21.41 6.63
CA THR A 517 16.62 21.92 7.81
C THR A 517 17.51 22.80 8.69
N VAL A 518 18.79 22.46 8.84
CA VAL A 518 19.75 23.26 9.62
C VAL A 518 20.08 24.57 8.90
N GLN A 519 20.22 24.57 7.58
CA GLN A 519 20.48 25.78 6.80
C GLN A 519 19.33 26.79 6.90
N VAL A 520 18.07 26.34 6.75
CA VAL A 520 16.88 27.19 6.92
C VAL A 520 16.82 27.81 8.32
N LYS A 521 17.20 27.07 9.35
CA LYS A 521 17.26 27.62 10.71
C LYS A 521 18.31 28.72 10.83
N GLN A 522 19.46 28.57 10.19
CA GLN A 522 20.53 29.56 10.21
C GLN A 522 20.15 30.84 9.46
N SER A 523 19.46 30.75 8.32
CA SER A 523 18.99 31.93 7.58
C SER A 523 17.94 32.71 8.36
N LEU A 524 16.95 32.05 8.97
CA LEU A 524 15.94 32.70 9.82
C LEU A 524 16.53 33.35 11.08
N SER A 525 17.65 32.83 11.60
CA SER A 525 18.37 33.45 12.73
C SER A 525 19.26 34.64 12.34
N ARG A 526 19.47 34.86 11.03
CA ARG A 526 20.32 35.93 10.49
C ARG A 526 19.51 37.10 9.91
N GLU A 527 18.19 37.00 9.80
CA GLU A 527 17.36 38.17 9.52
C GLU A 527 17.45 39.14 10.72
N PRO A 528 17.96 40.37 10.52
CA PRO A 528 17.97 41.35 11.59
C PRO A 528 16.53 41.67 11.95
N SER A 529 16.21 41.60 13.23
CA SER A 529 14.99 42.18 13.80
C SER A 529 15.00 43.69 13.53
N GLY A 530 14.56 44.09 12.34
CA GLY A 530 14.28 45.48 12.04
C GLY A 530 13.21 45.99 13.01
N PRO A 531 13.31 47.24 13.49
CA PRO A 531 12.34 47.77 14.42
C PRO A 531 10.96 47.76 13.76
N VAL A 532 10.02 47.07 14.41
CA VAL A 532 8.59 47.21 14.13
C VAL A 532 8.25 48.67 14.45
N SER A 533 8.06 49.49 13.42
CA SER A 533 7.53 50.84 13.58
C SER A 533 6.12 50.74 14.13
N ALA A 534 5.92 51.35 15.31
CA ALA A 534 4.66 51.45 16.03
C ALA A 534 3.62 52.30 15.29
#